data_AF-A0AAE3XK35-F1
#
_entry.id   AF-A0AAE3XK35-F1
#
_cell.length_a   1.000
_cell.length_b   1.000
_cell.length_c   1.000
_cell.angle_alpha   90.00
_cell.angle_beta   90.00
_cell.angle_gamma   90.00
#
_symmetry.space_group_name_H-M   'P 1'
#
loop_
_entity.id
_entity.type
_entity.pdbx_description
1 polymer ?
#
loop_
_entity_poly.entity_id
_entity_poly.type
_entity_poly.pdbx_seq_one_letter_code
_entity_poly.pdbx_strand_id
1 'polypeptide(L)' 'MKNITLNVSIDEANTIFKALGKLPFEEVYELIGKLNEQANEQTSQPEESILNSISYDVNGN' A
#
# COMPACT_ATOMS: atom_id res chain seq x y z
N MET A 1 -15.22 13.32 9.33
CA MET A 1 -14.52 12.23 10.05
C MET A 1 -13.01 12.48 9.98
N LYS A 2 -12.23 12.00 10.95
CA LYS A 2 -10.76 12.08 10.91
C LYS A 2 -10.21 10.74 10.43
N ASN A 3 -9.26 10.77 9.50
CA ASN A 3 -8.54 9.57 9.03
C ASN A 3 -7.19 9.47 9.74
N ILE A 4 -6.70 8.25 9.91
CA ILE A 4 -5.35 7.95 10.42
C ILE A 4 -4.66 7.03 9.43
N THR A 5 -3.33 7.08 9.40
CA THR A 5 -2.50 6.14 8.64
C THR A 5 -1.87 5.17 9.63
N LEU A 6 -2.01 3.87 9.38
CA LEU A 6 -1.30 2.84 10.14
C LEU A 6 -0.01 2.51 9.39
N ASN A 7 1.12 2.57 10.09
CA ASN A 7 2.41 2.09 9.59
C ASN A 7 2.76 0.82 10.35
N VAL A 8 2.49 -0.32 9.71
CA VAL A 8 2.67 -1.66 10.27
C VAL A 8 3.40 -2.53 9.26
N SER A 9 4.10 -3.54 9.74
CA SER A 9 4.69 -4.56 8.86
C SER A 9 3.62 -5.42 8.18
N ILE A 10 4.00 -6.13 7.12
CA ILE A 10 3.12 -7.07 6.41
C ILE A 10 2.60 -8.16 7.37
N ASP A 11 3.42 -8.63 8.30
CA ASP A 11 3.02 -9.67 9.27
C ASP A 11 1.99 -9.15 10.29
N GLU A 12 2.15 -7.90 10.73
CA GLU A 12 1.16 -7.23 11.58
C GLU A 12 -0.15 -6.98 10.82
N ALA A 13 -0.08 -6.52 9.56
CA ALA A 13 -1.25 -6.35 8.70
C ALA A 13 -2.02 -7.68 8.54
N ASN A 14 -1.31 -8.78 8.23
CA ASN A 14 -1.89 -10.12 8.14
C ASN A 14 -2.56 -10.55 9.45
N THR A 15 -1.99 -10.18 10.59
CA THR A 15 -2.57 -10.46 11.92
C THR A 15 -3.87 -9.69 12.13
N ILE A 16 -3.91 -8.42 11.74
CA ILE A 16 -5.12 -7.59 11.77
C ILE A 16 -6.21 -8.20 10.89
N PHE A 17 -5.91 -8.56 9.65
CA PHE A 17 -6.89 -9.20 8.75
C PHE A 17 -7.42 -10.53 9.30
N LYS A 18 -6.55 -11.36 9.88
CA LYS A 18 -6.98 -12.61 10.55
C LYS A 18 -7.89 -12.35 11.74
N ALA A 19 -7.66 -11.29 12.50
CA ALA A 19 -8.52 -10.93 13.63
C ALA A 19 -9.89 -10.44 13.14
N LEU A 20 -9.93 -9.59 12.11
CA LEU A 20 -11.18 -9.11 11.51
C LEU A 20 -12.00 -10.26 10.90
N GLY A 21 -11.35 -11.25 10.28
CA GLY A 21 -12.02 -12.44 9.75
C GLY A 21 -12.70 -13.34 10.78
N LYS A 22 -12.55 -13.06 12.09
CA LYS A 22 -13.27 -13.76 13.18
C LYS A 22 -14.58 -13.07 13.57
N LEU A 23 -14.87 -11.89 13.02
CA LEU A 23 -16.12 -11.14 13.24
C LEU A 23 -17.14 -11.43 12.13
N PRO A 24 -18.44 -11.13 12.35
CA PRO A 24 -19.44 -11.22 11.30
C PRO A 24 -19.05 -10.37 10.08
N PHE A 25 -19.18 -10.95 8.88
CA PHE A 25 -18.73 -10.30 7.64
C PHE A 25 -19.36 -8.91 7.42
N GLU A 26 -20.64 -8.75 7.76
CA GLU A 26 -21.38 -7.49 7.63
C GLU A 26 -20.77 -6.33 8.44
N GLU A 27 -20.03 -6.63 9.52
CA GLU A 27 -19.38 -5.62 10.35
C GLU A 27 -18.02 -5.19 9.80
N VAL A 28 -17.34 -6.06 9.05
CA VAL A 28 -15.92 -5.89 8.70
C VAL A 28 -15.63 -5.72 7.22
N TYR A 29 -16.57 -5.99 6.30
CA TYR A 29 -16.28 -5.98 4.86
C TYR A 29 -15.74 -4.63 4.36
N GLU A 30 -16.34 -3.52 4.80
CA GLU A 30 -15.87 -2.17 4.41
C GLU A 30 -14.52 -1.84 5.03
N LEU A 31 -14.29 -2.28 6.28
CA LEU A 31 -13.05 -2.04 7.00
C LEU A 31 -11.89 -2.79 6.34
N ILE A 32 -12.10 -4.06 6.00
CA ILE A 32 -11.12 -4.88 5.28
C ILE A 32 -10.80 -4.25 3.91
N GLY A 33 -11.82 -3.79 3.18
CA GLY A 33 -11.63 -3.08 1.92
C GLY A 33 -10.73 -1.85 2.06
N LYS A 34 -11.05 -0.97 3.03
CA LYS A 34 -10.27 0.25 3.31
C LYS A 34 -8.83 -0.02 3.75
N LEU A 35 -8.60 -1.10 4.51
CA LEU A 35 -7.26 -1.49 4.94
C LEU A 35 -6.45 -2.08 3.78
N ASN A 36 -7.07 -2.88 2.91
CA ASN A 36 -6.42 -3.40 1.71
C ASN A 36 -6.01 -2.29 0.74
N GLU A 37 -6.88 -1.30 0.54
CA GLU A 37 -6.58 -0.13 -0.30
C GLU A 37 -5.36 0.64 0.24
N GLN A 38 -5.34 0.95 1.53
CA GLN A 38 -4.20 1.61 2.17
C GLN A 38 -2.91 0.78 2.06
N ALA A 39 -2.98 -0.54 2.25
CA ALA A 39 -1.83 -1.42 2.12
C ALA A 39 -1.27 -1.40 0.68
N ASN A 40 -2.14 -1.43 -0.33
CA ASN A 40 -1.71 -1.37 -1.73
C ASN A 40 -1.08 -0.01 -2.07
N GLU A 41 -1.65 1.09 -1.61
CA GLU A 41 -1.06 2.43 -1.83
C GLU A 41 0.31 2.58 -1.17
N GLN A 42 0.49 2.01 0.03
CA GLN A 42 1.75 2.08 0.78
C GLN A 42 2.83 1.13 0.25
N THR A 43 2.44 0.06 -0.44
CA THR A 43 3.37 -0.95 -0.99
C THR A 43 3.67 -0.75 -2.48
N SER A 44 2.80 -0.02 -3.20
CA SER A 44 3.04 0.36 -4.59
C SER A 44 4.20 1.35 -4.64
N GLN A 45 5.38 0.86 -5.02
CA GLN A 45 6.49 1.72 -5.38
C GLN A 45 6.04 2.63 -6.53
N PRO A 46 6.17 3.97 -6.43
CA PRO A 46 6.08 4.80 -7.61
C PRO A 46 7.18 4.35 -8.56
N GLU A 47 6.80 3.86 -9.75
CA GLU A 47 7.73 3.65 -10.87
C GLU A 47 8.24 5.00 -11.40
N GLU A 48 8.83 5.84 -10.55
CA GLU A 48 9.51 7.07 -10.95
C GLU A 48 11.02 6.89 -10.77
N SER A 49 11.69 6.37 -11.80
CA SER A 49 13.12 6.66 -12.03
C SER A 49 13.68 6.18 -13.39
N ILE A 50 12.95 5.41 -14.20
CA ILE A 50 13.51 4.89 -15.47
C ILE A 50 13.48 5.95 -16.61
N LEU A 51 12.60 6.95 -16.54
CA LEU A 51 12.49 7.98 -17.59
C LEU A 51 13.53 9.11 -17.46
N ASN A 52 14.21 9.24 -16.32
CA ASN A 52 15.20 10.31 -16.08
C ASN A 52 16.64 9.91 -16.46
N SER A 53 16.87 8.67 -16.91
CA SER A 53 18.21 8.15 -17.25
C SER A 53 18.56 8.17 -18.75
N ILE A 54 17.68 8.66 -19.63
CA ILE A 54 17.90 8.62 -21.09
C ILE A 54 18.46 9.92 -21.68
N SER A 55 18.75 10.92 -20.85
CA SER A 55 19.23 12.25 -21.28
C SER A 55 20.69 12.51 -20.91
N TYR A 56 21.59 11.54 -21.09
CA TYR A 56 23.03 11.76 -20.98
C TYR A 56 23.79 10.83 -21.93
N ASP A 57 23.77 11.11 -23.24
CA ASP A 57 24.93 10.97 -24.15
C ASP A 57 24.51 11.33 -25.59
N VAL A 58 24.70 12.58 -25.98
CA VAL A 58 24.97 12.96 -27.38
C VAL A 58 25.88 14.19 -27.36
N ASN A 59 27.06 14.08 -26.75
CA ASN A 59 28.20 15.00 -26.92
C ASN A 59 29.45 14.36 -26.32
N GLY A 60 30.16 13.50 -27.07
CA GLY A 60 31.36 12.85 -26.52
C GLY A 60 32.12 11.89 -27.44
N ASN A 61 32.55 12.38 -28.61
CA ASN A 61 33.73 12.02 -29.43
C ASN A 61 33.42 11.96 -30.93
#